data_AF-A0A348HI97-F1
#
_entry.id   AF-A0A348HI97-F1
#
_cell.length_a   1.000
_cell.length_b   1.000
_cell.length_c   1.000
_cell.angle_alpha   90.00
_cell.angle_beta   90.00
_cell.angle_gamma   90.00
#
_symmetry.space_group_name_H-M   'P 1'
#
loop_
_entity.id
_entity.type
_entity.pdbx_description
1 polymer ?
#
loop_
_entity_poly.entity_id
_entity_poly.type
_entity_poly.pdbx_seq_one_letter_code
_entity_poly.pdbx_strand_id
1 'polypeptide(L)'
;MTKAASREINHARAGFLALRDELQARHADLDLAEVWDGMKRSERKAVLLSATIIKPDSGSKKPDDSSNHRAELLTTPLRQMSVEDRVAIRHAIHRMSAFASGLKDRCHKHSASRPVELAALARTALDKGDMTAARHFISLIETAS
;
A
#
# COMPACT_ATOMS: atom_id res chain seq x y z
N MET A 1 31.93 34.90 12.77
CA MET A 1 31.35 34.42 11.49
C MET A 1 30.37 35.48 11.00
N THR A 2 30.59 36.03 9.80
CA THR A 2 29.80 37.14 9.26
C THR A 2 28.47 36.64 8.67
N LYS A 3 27.41 37.44 8.82
CA LYS A 3 26.04 37.15 8.34
C LYS A 3 25.96 36.77 6.85
N ALA A 4 26.92 37.23 6.06
CA ALA A 4 27.06 36.90 4.63
C ALA A 4 27.44 35.43 4.40
N ALA A 5 28.43 34.91 5.13
CA ALA A 5 28.88 33.51 5.01
C ALA A 5 27.77 32.51 5.37
N SER A 6 26.96 32.80 6.40
CA SER A 6 25.82 31.98 6.77
C SER A 6 24.73 31.94 5.68
N ARG A 7 24.58 33.01 4.88
CA ARG A 7 23.57 33.10 3.81
C ARG A 7 23.98 32.29 2.58
N GLU A 8 25.26 32.31 2.22
CA GLU A 8 25.82 31.51 1.13
C GLU A 8 25.76 30.00 1.44
N ILE A 9 26.11 29.60 2.67
CA ILE A 9 26.00 28.21 3.12
C ILE A 9 24.55 27.72 3.05
N ASN A 10 23.58 28.55 3.45
CA ASN A 10 22.16 28.19 3.36
C ASN A 10 21.69 28.04 1.91
N HIS A 11 22.18 28.87 0.99
CA HIS A 11 21.82 28.76 -0.42
C HIS A 11 22.43 27.51 -1.07
N ALA A 12 23.70 27.21 -0.78
CA ALA A 12 24.35 25.99 -1.25
C ALA A 12 23.67 24.72 -0.73
N ARG A 13 23.26 24.72 0.55
CA ARG A 13 22.48 23.61 1.13
C ARG A 13 21.12 23.46 0.46
N ALA A 14 20.42 24.56 0.18
CA ALA A 14 19.14 24.51 -0.52
C ALA A 14 19.28 23.95 -1.94
N GLY A 15 20.31 24.36 -2.69
CA GLY A 15 20.61 23.83 -4.02
C GLY A 15 20.94 22.33 -4.00
N PHE A 16 21.73 21.89 -3.03
CA PHE A 16 22.03 20.47 -2.85
C PHE A 16 20.78 19.63 -2.52
N LEU A 17 19.92 20.12 -1.63
CA LEU A 17 18.67 19.44 -1.29
C LEU A 17 17.74 19.34 -2.50
N ALA A 18 17.61 20.41 -3.30
CA ALA A 18 16.83 20.39 -4.53
C ALA A 18 17.36 19.36 -5.54
N LEU A 19 18.68 19.29 -5.73
CA LEU A 19 19.30 18.29 -6.62
C LEU A 19 19.07 16.85 -6.11
N ARG A 20 19.19 16.64 -4.79
CA ARG A 20 18.90 15.34 -4.18
C ARG A 20 17.45 14.92 -4.44
N ASP A 21 16.51 15.83 -4.22
CA ASP A 21 15.08 15.57 -4.40
C ASP A 21 14.76 15.28 -5.88
N GLU A 22 15.41 15.97 -6.81
CA GLU A 22 15.32 15.69 -8.25
C GLU A 22 15.84 14.30 -8.61
N LEU A 23 17.03 13.93 -8.12
CA LEU A 23 17.61 12.60 -8.37
C LEU A 23 16.74 11.49 -7.77
N GLN A 24 16.22 11.70 -6.57
CA GLN A 24 15.32 10.76 -5.90
C GLN A 24 14.01 10.60 -6.67
N ALA A 25 13.45 11.69 -7.21
CA ALA A 25 12.27 11.64 -8.07
C ALA A 25 12.53 10.86 -9.36
N ARG A 26 13.70 11.05 -10.01
CA ARG A 26 14.09 10.28 -11.20
C ARG A 26 14.25 8.79 -10.89
N HIS A 27 14.89 8.43 -9.79
CA HIS A 27 15.06 7.03 -9.39
C HIS A 27 13.72 6.36 -9.11
N ALA A 28 12.84 7.04 -8.36
CA ALA A 28 11.49 6.56 -8.11
C ALA A 28 10.66 6.35 -9.39
N ASP A 29 10.88 7.18 -10.42
CA ASP A 29 10.25 7.00 -11.74
C ASP A 29 10.80 5.79 -12.51
N LEU A 30 12.09 5.47 -12.36
CA LEU A 30 12.69 4.29 -12.97
C LEU A 30 12.13 3.01 -12.34
N ASP A 31 12.12 2.94 -11.02
CA ASP A 31 11.59 1.78 -10.27
C ASP A 31 10.10 1.58 -10.57
N LEU A 32 9.34 2.67 -10.63
CA LEU A 32 7.91 2.61 -10.94
C LEU A 32 7.65 2.10 -12.37
N ALA A 33 8.50 2.48 -13.33
CA ALA A 33 8.40 2.00 -14.70
C ALA A 33 8.69 0.48 -14.79
N GLU A 34 9.70 0.00 -14.08
CA GLU A 34 10.01 -1.44 -14.01
C GLU A 34 8.86 -2.24 -13.41
N VAL A 35 8.31 -1.76 -12.28
CA VAL A 35 7.14 -2.38 -11.64
C VAL A 35 5.94 -2.38 -12.60
N TRP A 36 5.70 -1.27 -13.30
CA TRP A 36 4.59 -1.16 -14.27
C TRP A 36 4.74 -2.13 -15.44
N ASP A 37 5.96 -2.28 -15.97
CA ASP A 37 6.26 -3.20 -17.07
C ASP A 37 6.07 -4.67 -16.67
N GLY A 38 6.34 -5.01 -15.41
CA GLY A 38 6.09 -6.34 -14.84
C GLY A 38 4.60 -6.66 -14.55
N MET A 39 3.73 -5.65 -14.49
CA MET A 39 2.32 -5.85 -14.14
C MET A 39 1.50 -6.43 -15.30
N LYS A 40 0.61 -7.38 -14.97
CA LYS A 40 -0.41 -7.90 -15.90
C LYS A 40 -1.45 -6.83 -16.21
N ARG A 41 -2.15 -6.97 -17.35
CA ARG A 41 -3.21 -6.03 -17.76
C ARG A 41 -4.30 -5.82 -16.70
N SER A 42 -4.67 -6.87 -15.97
CA SER A 42 -5.64 -6.79 -14.87
C SER A 42 -5.13 -5.97 -13.68
N GLU A 43 -3.84 -6.10 -13.34
CA GLU A 43 -3.18 -5.36 -12.27
C GLU A 43 -3.07 -3.88 -12.64
N ARG A 44 -2.66 -3.57 -13.88
CA ARG A 44 -2.67 -2.20 -14.41
C ARG A 44 -4.05 -1.57 -14.33
N LYS A 45 -5.10 -2.31 -14.71
CA LYS A 45 -6.50 -1.85 -14.59
C LYS A 45 -6.87 -1.54 -13.13
N ALA A 46 -6.49 -2.38 -12.18
CA ALA A 46 -6.76 -2.14 -10.77
C ALA A 46 -6.03 -0.88 -10.26
N VAL A 47 -4.77 -0.69 -10.64
CA VAL A 47 -3.98 0.50 -10.28
C VAL A 47 -4.58 1.77 -10.87
N LEU A 48 -4.93 1.78 -12.17
CA LEU A 48 -5.54 2.95 -12.81
C LEU A 48 -6.90 3.31 -12.20
N LEU A 49 -7.70 2.31 -11.80
CA LEU A 49 -8.95 2.54 -11.06
C LEU A 49 -8.66 3.16 -9.68
N SER A 50 -7.67 2.64 -8.96
CA SER A 50 -7.26 3.18 -7.65
C SER A 50 -6.64 4.58 -7.75
N ALA A 51 -5.98 4.89 -8.86
CA ALA A 51 -5.45 6.20 -9.20
C ALA A 51 -6.52 7.17 -9.70
N THR A 52 -7.78 6.72 -9.83
CA THR A 52 -8.92 7.50 -10.35
C THR A 52 -8.72 8.04 -11.78
N ILE A 53 -7.77 7.47 -12.53
CA ILE A 53 -7.48 7.84 -13.92
C ILE A 53 -8.55 7.28 -14.85
N ILE A 54 -8.96 6.03 -14.60
CA ILE A 54 -10.05 5.38 -15.33
C ILE A 54 -11.25 5.21 -14.39
N LYS A 55 -12.46 5.38 -14.93
CA LYS A 55 -13.70 5.14 -14.18
C LYS A 55 -14.09 3.66 -14.26
N PRO A 56 -14.78 3.13 -13.23
CA PRO A 56 -15.41 1.82 -13.34
C PRO A 56 -16.44 1.86 -14.48
N ASP A 57 -16.66 0.72 -15.12
CA ASP A 57 -17.64 0.60 -16.20
C ASP A 57 -19.04 0.87 -15.62
N SER A 58 -19.50 2.11 -15.70
CA SER A 58 -20.92 2.41 -15.54
C SER A 58 -21.62 1.73 -16.70
N GLY A 59 -22.55 0.82 -16.44
CA GLY A 59 -23.18 -0.10 -17.42
C GLY A 59 -23.94 0.54 -18.61
N SER A 60 -23.65 1.79 -18.96
CA SER A 60 -24.05 2.45 -20.20
C SER A 60 -23.37 1.76 -21.40
N LYS A 61 -24.16 0.93 -22.09
CA LYS A 61 -23.81 0.08 -23.26
C LYS A 61 -23.29 0.78 -24.52
N LYS A 62 -23.01 2.09 -24.51
CA LYS A 62 -22.45 2.79 -25.68
C LYS A 62 -20.93 2.69 -25.65
N PRO A 63 -20.27 2.26 -26.75
CA PRO A 63 -18.83 2.38 -26.88
C PRO A 63 -18.51 3.87 -27.00
N ASP A 64 -18.13 4.47 -25.88
CA ASP A 64 -17.57 5.82 -25.79
C ASP A 64 -16.08 5.76 -26.11
N ASP A 65 -15.53 6.83 -26.72
CA ASP A 65 -14.10 7.10 -26.90
C ASP A 65 -13.29 6.88 -25.61
N SER A 66 -13.92 7.07 -24.44
CA SER A 66 -13.39 6.70 -23.11
C SER A 66 -12.90 5.24 -23.02
N SER A 67 -13.53 4.31 -23.75
CA SER A 67 -13.16 2.88 -23.76
C SER A 67 -11.85 2.64 -24.51
N ASN A 68 -11.64 3.35 -25.63
CA ASN A 68 -10.43 3.28 -26.43
C ASN A 68 -9.25 3.90 -25.65
N HIS A 69 -9.46 5.08 -25.06
CA HIS A 69 -8.45 5.73 -24.22
C HIS A 69 -8.04 4.86 -23.02
N ARG A 70 -9.00 4.17 -22.38
CA ARG A 70 -8.69 3.19 -21.33
C ARG A 70 -7.85 2.02 -21.84
N ALA A 71 -8.20 1.47 -23.01
CA ALA A 71 -7.49 0.34 -23.57
C ALA A 71 -6.04 0.69 -23.93
N GLU A 72 -5.82 1.92 -24.41
CA GLU A 72 -4.53 2.52 -24.70
C GLU A 72 -3.67 2.64 -23.43
N LEU A 73 -4.18 3.28 -22.38
CA LEU A 73 -3.46 3.47 -21.11
C LEU A 73 -2.98 2.15 -20.46
N LEU A 74 -3.69 1.05 -20.70
CA LEU A 74 -3.30 -0.27 -20.20
C LEU A 74 -2.08 -0.86 -20.94
N THR A 75 -1.86 -0.43 -22.18
CA THR A 75 -0.71 -0.84 -23.01
C THR A 75 0.43 0.17 -23.00
N THR A 76 0.14 1.43 -22.67
CA THR A 76 1.13 2.50 -22.65
C THR A 76 2.22 2.24 -21.61
N PRO A 77 3.50 2.32 -21.98
CA PRO A 77 4.60 2.28 -21.01
C PRO A 77 4.55 3.52 -20.13
N LEU A 78 4.89 3.37 -18.85
CA LEU A 78 4.72 4.42 -17.85
C LEU A 78 5.43 5.74 -18.22
N ARG A 79 6.57 5.66 -18.90
CA ARG A 79 7.38 6.82 -19.34
C ARG A 79 6.66 7.72 -20.35
N GLN A 80 5.72 7.16 -21.12
CA GLN A 80 4.93 7.89 -22.12
C GLN A 80 3.66 8.50 -21.52
N MET A 81 3.32 8.17 -20.27
CA MET A 81 2.17 8.76 -19.57
C MET A 81 2.50 10.18 -19.08
N SER A 82 1.47 10.96 -18.80
CA SER A 82 1.65 12.31 -18.24
C SER A 82 2.33 12.25 -16.86
N VAL A 83 2.99 13.34 -16.46
CA VAL A 83 3.61 13.43 -15.12
C VAL A 83 2.56 13.25 -14.02
N GLU A 84 1.37 13.80 -14.23
CA GLU A 84 0.23 13.72 -13.32
C GLU A 84 -0.22 12.27 -13.12
N ASP A 85 -0.35 11.51 -14.22
CA ASP A 85 -0.71 10.09 -14.16
C ASP A 85 0.34 9.28 -13.41
N ARG A 86 1.63 9.53 -13.66
CA ARG A 86 2.72 8.83 -12.95
C ARG A 86 2.66 9.09 -11.45
N VAL A 87 2.40 10.34 -11.05
CA VAL A 87 2.23 10.72 -9.65
C VAL A 87 0.99 10.04 -9.04
N ALA A 88 -0.14 10.05 -9.75
CA ALA A 88 -1.37 9.41 -9.30
C ALA A 88 -1.20 7.88 -9.12
N ILE A 89 -0.54 7.22 -10.08
CA ILE A 89 -0.19 5.79 -10.02
C ILE A 89 0.71 5.52 -8.81
N ARG A 90 1.75 6.34 -8.59
CA ARG A 90 2.64 6.21 -7.43
C ARG A 90 1.87 6.31 -6.12
N HIS A 91 1.01 7.31 -5.97
CA HIS A 91 0.18 7.46 -4.77
C HIS A 91 -0.77 6.29 -4.59
N ALA A 92 -1.40 5.80 -5.65
CA ALA A 92 -2.27 4.63 -5.59
C ALA A 92 -1.52 3.40 -5.06
N ILE A 93 -0.35 3.10 -5.62
CA ILE A 93 0.50 1.97 -5.19
C ILE A 93 0.92 2.14 -3.73
N HIS A 94 1.35 3.33 -3.31
CA HIS A 94 1.69 3.58 -1.91
C HIS A 94 0.50 3.35 -0.97
N ARG A 95 -0.70 3.85 -1.32
CA ARG A 95 -1.92 3.61 -0.52
C ARG A 95 -2.26 2.12 -0.44
N MET A 96 -2.18 1.41 -1.56
CA MET A 96 -2.45 -0.03 -1.61
C MET A 96 -1.45 -0.82 -0.77
N SER A 97 -0.16 -0.50 -0.85
CA SER A 97 0.91 -1.13 -0.07
C SER A 97 0.78 -0.85 1.44
N ALA A 98 0.47 0.40 1.81
CA ALA A 98 0.20 0.77 3.20
C ALA A 98 -1.04 0.05 3.74
N PHE A 99 -2.09 -0.07 2.94
CA PHE A 99 -3.30 -0.81 3.32
C PHE A 99 -3.01 -2.30 3.50
N ALA A 100 -2.26 -2.93 2.60
CA ALA A 100 -1.87 -4.33 2.69
C ALA A 100 -1.01 -4.61 3.94
N SER A 101 -0.04 -3.73 4.22
CA SER A 101 0.79 -3.82 5.42
C SER A 101 -0.04 -3.70 6.69
N GLY A 102 -0.92 -2.69 6.76
CA GLY A 102 -1.81 -2.50 7.90
C GLY A 102 -2.82 -3.64 8.07
N LEU A 103 -3.28 -4.27 6.98
CA LEU A 103 -4.13 -5.46 7.03
C LEU A 103 -3.36 -6.64 7.62
N LYS A 104 -2.14 -6.90 7.14
CA LYS A 104 -1.26 -7.95 7.66
C LYS A 104 -1.03 -7.77 9.17
N ASP A 105 -0.72 -6.55 9.60
CA ASP A 105 -0.51 -6.25 11.02
C ASP A 105 -1.75 -6.50 11.87
N ARG A 106 -2.94 -6.12 11.38
CA ARG A 106 -4.20 -6.39 12.08
C ARG A 106 -4.49 -7.87 12.16
N CYS A 107 -4.32 -8.61 11.07
CA CYS A 107 -4.47 -10.06 11.06
C CYS A 107 -3.51 -10.72 12.06
N HIS A 108 -2.26 -10.26 12.11
CA HIS A 108 -1.26 -10.81 13.03
C HIS A 108 -1.57 -10.49 14.50
N LYS A 109 -2.05 -9.27 14.80
CA LYS A 109 -2.50 -8.90 16.14
C LYS A 109 -3.72 -9.71 16.57
N HIS A 110 -4.66 -9.94 15.66
CA HIS A 110 -5.88 -10.72 15.95
C HIS A 110 -5.58 -12.22 16.11
N SER A 111 -4.65 -12.78 15.33
CA SER A 111 -4.20 -14.16 15.53
C SER A 111 -3.43 -14.31 16.84
N ALA A 112 -2.67 -13.30 17.27
CA ALA A 112 -1.95 -13.33 18.54
C ALA A 112 -2.86 -13.17 19.77
N SER A 113 -3.99 -12.46 19.67
CA SER A 113 -4.92 -12.29 20.80
C SER A 113 -5.77 -13.52 21.08
N ARG A 114 -6.07 -14.33 20.05
CA ARG A 114 -6.95 -15.50 20.19
C ARG A 114 -6.45 -16.57 21.18
N PRO A 115 -5.19 -17.04 21.17
CA PRO A 115 -4.69 -17.97 22.18
C PRO A 115 -4.64 -17.37 23.60
N VAL A 116 -4.33 -16.07 23.69
CA VAL A 116 -4.25 -15.34 24.98
C VAL A 116 -5.64 -15.22 25.62
N GLU A 117 -6.66 -14.90 24.83
CA GLU A 117 -8.06 -14.84 25.28
C GLU A 117 -8.58 -16.22 25.70
N LEU A 118 -8.28 -17.27 24.93
CA LEU A 118 -8.63 -18.66 25.29
C LEU A 118 -7.94 -19.11 26.58
N ALA A 119 -6.67 -18.74 26.77
CA ALA A 119 -5.94 -19.05 28.00
C ALA A 119 -6.53 -18.31 29.22
N ALA A 120 -6.99 -17.07 29.04
CA ALA A 120 -7.67 -16.31 30.10
C ALA A 120 -9.02 -16.94 30.47
N LEU A 121 -9.78 -17.43 29.48
CA LEU A 121 -11.03 -18.16 29.72
C LEU A 121 -10.80 -19.50 30.42
N ALA A 122 -9.75 -20.24 30.04
CA ALA A 122 -9.36 -21.48 30.71
C ALA A 122 -9.02 -21.25 32.19
N ARG A 123 -8.26 -20.19 32.51
CA ARG A 123 -7.95 -19.80 33.90
C ARG A 123 -9.22 -19.45 34.68
N THR A 124 -10.11 -18.66 34.08
CA THR A 124 -11.39 -18.29 34.70
C THR A 124 -12.28 -19.51 34.97
N ALA A 125 -12.26 -20.52 34.08
CA ALA A 125 -12.99 -21.77 34.27
C ALA A 125 -12.39 -22.62 35.41
N LEU A 126 -11.05 -22.66 35.53
CA LEU A 126 -10.36 -23.29 36.65
C LEU A 126 -10.70 -22.64 37.99
N ASP A 127 -10.73 -21.30 38.04
CA ASP A 127 -11.10 -20.56 39.26
C ASP A 127 -12.54 -20.82 39.70
N LYS A 128 -13.43 -21.14 38.74
CA LYS A 128 -14.83 -21.52 38.99
C LYS A 128 -15.01 -23.01 39.29
N GLY A 129 -13.94 -23.82 39.23
CA GLY A 129 -14.00 -25.27 39.39
C GLY A 129 -14.61 -26.03 38.21
N ASP A 130 -14.85 -25.38 37.07
CA ASP A 130 -15.37 -26.03 35.86
C ASP A 130 -14.22 -26.63 35.03
N MET A 131 -13.84 -27.84 35.42
CA MET A 131 -12.75 -28.60 34.77
C MET A 131 -13.08 -28.99 33.33
N THR A 132 -14.36 -29.10 32.97
CA THR A 132 -14.80 -29.48 31.62
C THR A 132 -14.59 -28.32 30.65
N ALA A 133 -15.05 -27.12 31.04
CA ALA A 133 -14.82 -25.91 30.26
C ALA A 133 -13.32 -25.58 30.16
N ALA A 134 -12.56 -25.72 31.25
CA ALA A 134 -11.11 -25.48 31.25
C ALA A 134 -10.37 -26.38 30.24
N ARG A 135 -10.66 -27.69 30.23
CA ARG A 135 -10.06 -28.63 29.26
C ARG A 135 -10.48 -28.34 27.83
N HIS A 136 -11.73 -27.92 27.61
CA HIS A 136 -12.21 -27.53 26.29
C HIS A 136 -11.41 -26.35 25.72
N PHE A 137 -11.19 -25.30 26.51
CA PHE A 137 -10.40 -24.15 26.07
C PHE A 137 -8.92 -24.48 25.87
N ILE A 138 -8.33 -25.35 26.70
CA ILE A 138 -6.96 -25.84 26.51
C ILE A 138 -6.83 -26.62 25.19
N SER A 139 -7.77 -27.52 24.89
CA SER A 139 -7.78 -28.26 23.63
C SER A 139 -7.89 -27.33 22.42
N LEU A 140 -8.69 -26.26 22.50
CA LEU A 140 -8.76 -25.26 21.44
C LEU A 140 -7.44 -24.52 21.21
N ILE A 141 -6.67 -24.24 22.27
CA ILE A 141 -5.33 -23.62 22.17
C ILE A 141 -4.33 -24.58 21.53
N GLU A 142 -4.36 -25.86 21.91
CA GLU A 142 -3.49 -26.90 21.36
C GLU A 142 -3.74 -27.15 19.87
N THR A 143 -5.00 -27.05 19.42
CA THR A 143 -5.34 -27.16 17.99
C THR A 143 -5.09 -25.90 17.17
N ALA A 144 -4.93 -24.74 17.82
CA ALA A 144 -4.71 -23.45 17.16
C ALA A 144 -3.23 -23.03 17.10
N SER A 145 -2.35 -23.80 17.75
CA SER A 145 -0.89 -23.64 17.72
C SER A 145 -0.27 -24.47 16.60
#